data_AF-A0A3P5ZYK6-F1
#
_entry.id   AF-A0A3P5ZYK6-F1
#
_cell.length_a   1.000
_cell.length_b   1.000
_cell.length_c   1.000
_cell.angle_alpha   90.00
_cell.angle_beta   90.00
_cell.angle_gamma   90.00
#
_symmetry.space_group_name_H-M   'P 1'
#
loop_
_entity.id
_entity.type
_entity.pdbx_description
1 polymer ?
#
loop_
_entity_poly.entity_id
_entity_poly.type
_entity_poly.pdbx_seq_one_letter_code
_entity_poly.pdbx_strand_id
1 'polypeptide(L)' 'MKNQGSGPNVYAYNALMSGMVKAGIINEAKTLLRKMKENGCSPDVNSHNIILNVFARTGALRRAIEML' A
#
# COMPACT_ATOMS: atom_id res chain seq x y z
N MET A 1 20.12 -19.25 -15.37
CA MET A 1 19.37 -18.98 -14.11
C MET A 1 17.90 -18.83 -14.46
N LYS A 2 17.07 -19.84 -14.17
CA LYS A 2 15.62 -19.76 -14.36
C LYS A 2 15.03 -19.02 -13.16
N ASN A 3 15.01 -17.70 -13.16
CA ASN A 3 14.19 -16.96 -12.20
C ASN A 3 12.78 -16.92 -12.76
N GLN A 4 12.03 -17.98 -12.45
CA GLN A 4 10.63 -18.15 -12.80
C GLN A 4 9.85 -16.87 -12.48
N GLY A 5 9.13 -16.38 -13.49
CA GLY A 5 8.19 -15.26 -13.40
C GLY A 5 7.08 -15.54 -12.40
N SER A 6 7.40 -15.42 -11.12
CA SER A 6 6.44 -15.32 -10.03
C SER A 6 5.95 -13.88 -10.04
N GLY A 7 4.63 -13.70 -10.23
CA GLY A 7 4.00 -12.38 -10.28
C GLY A 7 4.42 -11.49 -9.09
N PRO A 8 4.23 -10.17 -9.19
CA PRO A 8 4.68 -9.23 -8.16
C PRO A 8 4.27 -9.72 -6.77
N ASN A 9 5.26 -10.07 -5.95
CA ASN A 9 5.00 -10.57 -4.61
C ASN A 9 4.61 -9.39 -3.69
N VAL A 10 4.07 -9.70 -2.51
CA VAL A 10 3.66 -8.73 -1.49
C VAL A 10 4.69 -7.60 -1.26
N TYR A 11 5.98 -7.92 -1.27
CA TYR A 11 7.06 -6.94 -1.11
C TYR A 11 7.14 -5.93 -2.26
N ALA A 12 6.94 -6.36 -3.51
CA ALA A 12 6.97 -5.45 -4.66
C ALA A 12 5.81 -4.44 -4.59
N TYR A 13 4.61 -4.92 -4.25
CA TYR A 13 3.46 -4.07 -3.98
C TYR A 13 3.72 -3.09 -2.84
N ASN A 14 4.25 -3.58 -1.72
CA ASN A 14 4.58 -2.75 -0.55
C ASN A 14 5.63 -1.67 -0.87
N ALA A 15 6.67 -2.01 -1.65
CA ALA A 15 7.69 -1.05 -2.06
C ALA A 15 7.10 0.08 -2.93
N LEU A 16 6.29 -0.27 -3.94
CA LEU A 16 5.62 0.70 -4.81
C LEU A 16 4.65 1.58 -4.03
N MET A 17 3.79 0.97 -3.20
CA MET A 17 2.85 1.72 -2.35
C MET A 17 3.59 2.68 -1.42
N SER A 18 4.72 2.26 -0.82
CA SER A 18 5.52 3.12 0.05
C SER A 18 6.10 4.33 -0.71
N GLY A 19 6.58 4.13 -1.93
CA GLY A 19 7.05 5.20 -2.81
C GLY A 19 5.94 6.19 -3.17
N MET A 20 4.77 5.68 -3.59
CA MET A 20 3.59 6.49 -3.93
C MET A 20 3.11 7.32 -2.74
N VAL A 21 3.05 6.71 -1.54
CA VAL A 21 2.70 7.40 -0.30
C VAL A 21 3.69 8.52 0.03
N LYS A 22 5.00 8.27 -0.11
CA LYS A 22 6.04 9.29 0.10
C LYS A 22 5.95 10.44 -0.91
N ALA A 23 5.51 10.15 -2.15
CA ALA A 23 5.29 11.14 -3.19
C ALA A 23 3.93 11.88 -3.06
N GLY A 24 3.11 11.57 -2.05
CA GLY A 24 1.79 12.18 -1.84
C GLY A 24 0.69 11.62 -2.74
N ILE A 25 0.97 10.57 -3.53
CA ILE A 25 0.05 10.01 -4.52
C ILE A 25 -0.81 8.89 -3.90
N ILE A 26 -1.58 9.27 -2.89
CA ILE A 26 -2.28 8.35 -1.98
C ILE A 26 -3.36 7.53 -2.71
N ASN A 27 -4.05 8.13 -3.67
CA ASN A 27 -5.15 7.48 -4.40
C ASN A 27 -4.64 6.31 -5.27
N GLU A 28 -3.45 6.45 -5.84
CA GLU A 28 -2.80 5.40 -6.62
C GLU A 28 -2.33 4.27 -5.71
N ALA A 29 -1.73 4.60 -4.55
CA ALA A 29 -1.36 3.60 -3.55
C ALA A 29 -2.57 2.76 -3.08
N LYS A 30 -3.71 3.41 -2.81
CA LYS A 30 -4.96 2.71 -2.44
C LYS A 30 -5.49 1.83 -3.57
N THR A 31 -5.35 2.28 -4.81
CA THR A 31 -5.76 1.50 -5.98
C THR A 31 -4.87 0.29 -6.17
N LEU A 32 -3.57 0.45 -5.91
CA LEU A 32 -2.60 -0.63 -5.98
C LEU A 32 -2.85 -1.70 -4.91
N LEU A 33 -3.26 -1.30 -3.70
CA LEU A 33 -3.70 -2.23 -2.65
C LEU A 33 -4.90 -3.09 -3.07
N ARG A 34 -5.86 -2.53 -3.84
CA ARG A 34 -7.00 -3.29 -4.37
C ARG A 34 -6.58 -4.25 -5.48
N LYS A 35 -5.76 -3.77 -6.42
CA LYS A 35 -5.18 -4.58 -7.50
C LYS A 35 -4.37 -5.77 -6.99
N MET A 36 -3.73 -5.60 -5.83
CA MET A 36 -3.01 -6.68 -5.17
C MET A 36 -3.93 -7.89 -4.92
N LYS A 37 -5.13 -7.65 -4.35
CA LYS A 37 -6.15 -8.70 -4.13
C LYS A 37 -6.67 -9.30 -5.43
N GLU A 38 -6.96 -8.45 -6.43
CA GLU A 38 -7.43 -8.87 -7.76
C GLU A 38 -6.42 -9.79 -8.46
N ASN A 39 -5.12 -9.56 -8.22
CA ASN A 39 -4.03 -10.37 -8.75
C ASN A 39 -3.70 -11.60 -7.89
N GLY A 40 -4.58 -11.97 -6.94
CA GLY A 40 -4.39 -13.14 -6.07
C GLY A 40 -3.30 -12.96 -5.01
N CYS A 41 -2.84 -11.73 -4.79
CA CYS A 41 -1.83 -11.39 -3.81
C CYS A 41 -2.51 -10.79 -2.57
N SER A 42 -2.51 -11.51 -1.46
CA SER A 42 -3.16 -11.04 -0.23
C SER A 42 -2.34 -9.94 0.45
N PRO A 43 -2.89 -8.73 0.64
CA PRO A 43 -2.22 -7.69 1.39
C PRO A 43 -1.95 -8.13 2.83
N ASP A 44 -0.74 -7.86 3.30
CA ASP A 44 -0.31 -8.15 4.66
C ASP A 44 -0.52 -6.94 5.59
N VAL A 45 -0.13 -7.09 6.86
CA VAL A 45 -0.19 -6.01 7.85
C VAL A 45 0.61 -4.80 7.39
N ASN A 46 1.78 -5.02 6.76
CA ASN A 46 2.60 -3.93 6.22
C ASN A 46 1.90 -3.16 5.11
N SER A 47 1.18 -3.84 4.21
CA SER A 47 0.42 -3.23 3.12
C SER A 47 -0.59 -2.22 3.65
N HIS A 48 -1.31 -2.59 4.71
CA HIS A 48 -2.28 -1.72 5.37
C HIS A 48 -1.60 -0.60 6.15
N ASN A 49 -0.52 -0.91 6.87
CA ASN A 49 0.27 0.09 7.60
C ASN A 49 0.84 1.17 6.67
N ILE A 50 1.26 0.83 5.45
CA ILE A 50 1.76 1.80 4.47
C ILE A 50 0.69 2.85 4.12
N ILE A 51 -0.55 2.40 3.88
CA ILE A 51 -1.67 3.30 3.60
C ILE A 51 -2.09 4.07 4.85
N LEU A 52 -2.04 3.47 6.03
CA LEU A 52 -2.37 4.15 7.29
C LEU A 52 -1.35 5.22 7.67
N ASN A 53 -0.06 4.98 7.41
CA ASN A 53 1.03 5.91 7.70
C ASN A 53 0.93 7.22 6.90
N VAL A 54 0.19 7.21 5.79
CA VAL A 54 -0.23 8.45 5.10
C VAL A 54 -0.93 9.41 6.05
N PHE A 55 -1.87 8.91 6.86
CA PHE A 55 -2.68 9.74 7.75
C PHE A 55 -1.86 10.30 8.90
N ALA A 56 -0.86 9.54 9.38
CA ALA A 56 0.09 10.00 10.39
C ALA A 56 1.01 11.11 9.86
N ARG A 57 1.48 11.01 8.60
CA ARG A 57 2.43 11.96 8.02
C ARG A 57 1.79 13.21 7.40
N THR A 58 0.50 13.17 7.04
CA THR A 58 -0.23 14.31 6.47
C THR A 58 -0.91 15.19 7.52
N GLY A 59 -0.73 14.93 8.83
CA GLY A 59 -1.48 15.60 9.90
C GLY A 59 -2.97 15.22 9.94
N ALA A 60 -3.40 14.27 9.12
CA ALA A 60 -4.77 13.77 9.04
C ALA A 60 -5.11 12.72 10.11
N LEU A 61 -4.20 12.46 11.07
CA LEU A 61 -4.47 11.66 12.27
C LEU A 61 -5.77 12.11 12.96
N ARG A 62 -6.05 13.41 12.95
CA ARG A 62 -7.28 13.99 13.51
C ARG A 62 -8.56 13.56 12.77
N ARG A 63 -8.50 13.34 11.44
CA ARG A 63 -9.64 12.84 10.65
C ARG A 63 -9.82 11.33 10.74
N ALA A 64 -8.73 10.58 10.93
CA ALA A 64 -8.79 9.13 11.13
C ALA A 64 -9.42 8.76 12.49
N ILE A 65 -9.21 9.60 13.51
CA ILE A 65 -9.82 9.42 14.84
C ILE A 65 -11.33 9.80 14.84
N GLU A 66 -11.77 10.75 14.02
CA GLU A 66 -13.19 11.12 13.88
C GLU A 66 -14.05 10.09 13.12
N MET A 67 -13.43 9.10 12.46
CA MET A 67 -14.14 8.03 11.75
C MET A 67 -14.24 6.72 12.56
N LEU A 68 -13.81 6.73 13.82
CA LEU A 68 -14.05 5.68 14.83
C LEU A 68 -15.20 6.10 15.74
#